data_AF-A0A524MX97-F1
#
_entry.id   AF-A0A524MX97-F1
#
_cell.length_a   1.000
_cell.length_b   1.000
_cell.length_c   1.000
_cell.angle_alpha   90.00
_cell.angle_beta   90.00
_cell.angle_gamma   90.00
#
_symmetry.space_group_name_H-M   'P 1'
#
loop_
_entity.id
_entity.type
_entity.pdbx_description
1 polymer ?
#
loop_
_entity_poly.entity_id
_entity_poly.type
_entity_poly.pdbx_seq_one_letter_code
_entity_poly.pdbx_strand_id
1 'polypeptide(L)' 'MSRPIQIAPSVLPADFSRLGEEVAALEAAGVDLIQWDVMDGQFVPNLTFGPDVIASARPHTSVPFEAHLMVYTPDV' A
#
# COMPACT_ATOMS: atom_id res chain seq x y z
N MET A 1 11.03 24.26 11.16
CA MET A 1 10.94 22.96 11.86
C MET A 1 11.39 21.89 10.88
N SER A 2 12.29 20.97 11.28
CA SER A 2 12.70 19.87 10.39
C SER A 2 11.55 18.87 10.27
N ARG A 3 11.22 18.44 9.04
CA ARG A 3 10.31 17.31 8.84
C ARG A 3 10.98 16.03 9.36
N PRO A 4 10.29 15.19 10.15
CA PRO A 4 10.82 13.90 10.55
C PRO A 4 11.03 13.00 9.32
N ILE A 5 12.03 12.12 9.39
CA ILE A 5 12.20 11.04 8.42
C ILE A 5 11.07 10.04 8.65
N GLN A 6 10.45 9.57 7.56
CA GLN A 6 9.37 8.57 7.59
C GLN A 6 9.76 7.37 6.73
N ILE A 7 9.33 6.18 7.14
CA ILE A 7 9.49 4.92 6.42
C ILE A 7 8.11 4.42 5.96
N ALA A 8 7.97 4.25 4.65
CA ALA A 8 6.75 3.79 3.99
C ALA A 8 7.05 2.55 3.11
N PRO A 9 7.04 1.32 3.67
CA PRO A 9 7.31 0.13 2.89
C PRO A 9 6.22 -0.12 1.85
N SER A 10 6.61 -0.49 0.63
CA SER A 10 5.68 -0.94 -0.42
C SER A 10 5.21 -2.36 -0.13
N VAL A 11 3.91 -2.59 -0.30
CA VAL A 11 3.29 -3.92 -0.22
C VAL A 11 3.38 -4.71 -1.51
N LEU A 12 3.89 -4.10 -2.59
CA LEU A 12 4.03 -4.77 -3.89
C LEU A 12 4.78 -6.12 -3.85
N PRO A 13 5.85 -6.29 -3.04
CA PRO A 13 6.54 -7.58 -2.90
C PRO A 13 6.00 -8.48 -1.78
N ALA A 14 4.90 -8.11 -1.10
CA ALA A 14 4.35 -8.87 0.02
C ALA A 14 3.73 -10.20 -0.44
N ASP A 15 3.60 -11.16 0.48
CA ASP A 15 2.83 -12.37 0.24
C ASP A 15 1.32 -12.07 0.32
N PHE A 16 0.69 -11.86 -0.83
CA PHE A 16 -0.74 -11.56 -0.93
C PHE A 16 -1.65 -12.67 -0.37
N SER A 17 -1.16 -13.92 -0.26
CA SER A 17 -1.95 -15.00 0.36
C SER A 17 -2.16 -14.79 1.86
N ARG A 18 -1.32 -13.95 2.48
CA ARG A 18 -1.31 -13.63 3.91
C ARG A 18 -1.26 -12.12 4.15
N LEU A 19 -1.86 -11.33 3.26
CA LEU A 19 -1.77 -9.85 3.26
C LEU A 19 -2.11 -9.21 4.62
N GLY A 20 -3.11 -9.75 5.34
CA GLY A 20 -3.46 -9.25 6.68
C GLY A 20 -2.34 -9.45 7.71
N GLU A 21 -1.59 -10.55 7.62
CA GLU A 21 -0.44 -10.81 8.49
C GLU A 21 0.76 -9.95 8.08
N GLU A 22 0.97 -9.76 6.78
CA GLU A 22 2.03 -8.89 6.24
C GLU A 22 1.90 -7.44 6.76
N VAL A 23 0.69 -6.85 6.67
CA VAL A 23 0.49 -5.47 7.15
C VAL A 23 0.57 -5.34 8.67
N ALA A 24 0.12 -6.36 9.41
CA ALA A 24 0.26 -6.39 10.87
C ALA A 24 1.74 -6.50 11.29
N ALA A 25 2.55 -7.26 10.54
CA ALA A 25 3.98 -7.36 10.78
C ALA A 25 4.70 -6.03 10.51
N LEU A 26 4.30 -5.27 9.49
CA LEU A 26 4.83 -3.93 9.23
C LEU A 26 4.52 -2.96 10.38
N GLU A 27 3.30 -2.99 10.92
CA GLU A 27 2.95 -2.18 12.11
C GLU A 27 3.78 -2.56 13.32
N ALA A 28 3.97 -3.85 13.58
CA ALA A 28 4.82 -4.33 14.68
C ALA A 28 6.29 -3.92 14.50
N ALA A 29 6.75 -3.71 13.26
CA ALA A 29 8.08 -3.20 12.95
C ALA A 29 8.22 -1.67 13.15
N GLY A 30 7.12 -0.95 13.42
CA GLY A 30 7.13 0.48 13.75
C GLY A 30 7.24 1.40 12.54
N VAL A 31 6.68 1.00 11.40
CA VAL A 31 6.69 1.81 10.18
C VAL A 31 5.69 2.98 10.28
N ASP A 32 5.96 4.09 9.60
CA ASP A 32 5.13 5.29 9.69
C ASP A 32 3.90 5.22 8.77
N LEU A 33 4.06 4.57 7.61
CA LEU A 33 3.07 4.46 6.53
C LEU A 33 3.19 3.08 5.87
N ILE A 34 2.13 2.67 5.18
CA ILE A 34 2.16 1.49 4.28
C ILE A 34 1.82 1.98 2.87
N GLN A 35 2.72 1.72 1.92
CA GLN A 35 2.63 2.21 0.54
C GLN A 35 1.91 1.20 -0.36
N TRP A 36 0.90 1.68 -1.08
CA TRP A 36 0.06 0.91 -1.99
C TRP A 36 0.25 1.42 -3.43
N ASP A 37 0.99 0.66 -4.23
CA ASP A 37 1.25 0.97 -5.64
C ASP A 37 0.13 0.40 -6.54
N VAL A 38 -0.81 1.26 -6.94
CA VAL A 38 -1.95 0.91 -7.80
C VAL A 38 -1.58 1.16 -9.25
N MET A 39 -1.58 0.12 -10.07
CA MET A 39 -1.20 0.16 -11.48
C MET A 39 -2.31 -0.43 -12.36
N ASP A 40 -2.62 0.19 -13.49
CA ASP A 40 -3.74 -0.19 -14.38
C ASP A 40 -3.34 -0.93 -15.67
N GLY A 41 -2.06 -1.19 -15.90
CA GLY A 41 -1.57 -1.78 -17.15
C GLY A 41 -1.64 -0.85 -18.37
N GLN A 42 -2.08 0.40 -18.21
CA GLN A 42 -2.19 1.41 -19.28
C GLN A 42 -1.18 2.55 -19.08
N PHE A 43 -1.14 3.13 -17.88
CA PHE A 43 -0.18 4.16 -17.51
C PHE A 43 1.22 3.56 -17.32
N VAL A 44 1.29 2.33 -16.80
CA VAL A 44 2.51 1.53 -16.69
C VAL A 44 2.23 0.11 -17.22
N PRO A 45 3.23 -0.61 -17.77
CA PRO A 45 3.04 -1.94 -18.36
C PRO A 45 2.96 -3.06 -17.31
N ASN A 46 2.28 -2.81 -16.19
CA ASN A 46 2.04 -3.77 -15.12
C ASN A 46 0.66 -3.52 -14.49
N LEU A 47 0.01 -4.57 -14.01
CA LEU A 47 -1.29 -4.52 -13.32
C LEU A 47 -1.09 -5.09 -11.91
N THR A 48 -1.48 -4.33 -10.89
CA THR A 48 -1.32 -4.75 -9.48
C THR A 48 -2.65 -5.13 -8.86
N PHE A 49 -3.20 -4.25 -8.01
CA PHE A 49 -4.41 -4.46 -7.26
C PHE A 49 -5.21 -3.17 -7.19
N GLY A 50 -6.51 -3.28 -6.91
CA GLY A 50 -7.43 -2.15 -6.80
C GLY A 50 -7.84 -1.83 -5.36
N PRO A 51 -8.82 -0.91 -5.20
CA PRO A 51 -9.33 -0.48 -3.90
C PRO A 51 -9.83 -1.62 -3.01
N ASP A 52 -10.41 -2.68 -3.57
CA ASP A 52 -10.95 -3.81 -2.80
C ASP A 52 -9.86 -4.56 -2.01
N VAL A 53 -8.66 -4.71 -2.60
CA VAL A 53 -7.53 -5.35 -1.91
C VAL A 53 -7.02 -4.46 -0.78
N ILE A 54 -6.90 -3.15 -1.04
CA ILE A 54 -6.50 -2.16 -0.02
C ILE A 54 -7.50 -2.16 1.14
N ALA A 55 -8.80 -2.19 0.84
CA ALA A 55 -9.87 -2.22 1.82
C ALA A 55 -9.83 -3.50 2.67
N SER A 56 -9.52 -4.66 2.06
CA SER A 56 -9.41 -5.94 2.77
C SER A 56 -8.30 -5.95 3.83
N ALA A 57 -7.23 -5.18 3.63
CA ALA A 57 -6.11 -5.07 4.58
C ALA A 57 -6.39 -4.11 5.74
N ARG A 58 -7.34 -3.18 5.58
CA ARG A 58 -7.61 -2.11 6.55
C ARG A 58 -7.92 -2.58 7.97
N PRO A 59 -8.68 -3.68 8.21
CA PRO A 59 -8.95 -4.17 9.56
C PRO A 59 -7.72 -4.75 10.29
N HIS A 60 -6.61 -5.01 9.58
CA HIS A 60 -5.46 -5.74 10.11
C HIS A 60 -4.34 -4.84 10.63
N THR A 61 -4.47 -3.52 10.50
CA THR A 61 -3.46 -2.57 10.98
C THR A 61 -4.08 -1.22 11.33
N SER A 62 -3.45 -0.43 12.19
CA SER A 62 -3.78 0.98 12.45
C SER A 62 -2.90 1.98 11.67
N VAL A 63 -1.83 1.51 11.03
CA VAL A 63 -0.88 2.36 10.29
C VAL A 63 -1.59 3.05 9.11
N PRO A 64 -1.37 4.35 8.86
CA PRO A 64 -1.97 5.04 7.74
C PRO A 64 -1.49 4.48 6.38
N PHE A 65 -2.38 4.50 5.39
CA PHE A 65 -2.08 4.04 4.05
C PHE A 65 -1.73 5.23 3.15
N GLU A 66 -0.70 5.06 2.32
CA GLU A 66 -0.35 5.96 1.22
C GLU A 66 -0.67 5.22 -0.08
N ALA A 67 -1.44 5.85 -0.96
CA ALA A 67 -1.83 5.28 -2.25
C ALA A 67 -1.10 6.03 -3.37
N HIS A 68 -0.27 5.30 -4.10
CA HIS A 68 0.42 5.81 -5.28
C HIS A 68 -0.34 5.34 -6.53
N LEU A 69 -1.09 6.26 -7.13
CA LEU A 69 -1.93 5.98 -8.29
C LEU A 69 -1.13 6.12 -9.58
N MET A 70 -0.67 5.00 -10.11
CA MET A 70 -0.07 4.86 -11.44
C MET A 70 -1.14 4.39 -12.43
N VAL A 71 -2.17 5.21 -12.59
CA VAL A 71 -3.34 4.93 -13.44
C VAL A 71 -3.65 6.12 -14.35
N TYR A 72 -4.22 5.84 -15.52
CA TYR A 72 -4.53 6.84 -16.53
C TYR A 72 -5.73 7.73 -16.14
N THR A 73 -6.70 7.17 -15.42
CA THR A 73 -7.92 7.87 -15.00
C THR A 73 -8.16 7.66 -13.50
N PRO A 74 -7.52 8.44 -12.62
CA PRO A 74 -7.49 8.20 -11.16
C PRO A 74 -8.76 8.63 -10.42
N ASP A 75 -9.62 9.41 -11.07
CA ASP A 75 -10.86 9.98 -10.51
C ASP A 75 -12.10 9.12 -10.76
N VAL A 76 -11.96 8.01 -11.49
CA VAL A 76 -13.03 7.08 -11.86
C VAL A 76 -13.00 5.82 -11.00
#